data_AF-A0A9E4AV93-F1
#
_entry.id   AF-A0A9E4AV93-F1
#
_cell.length_a   1.000
_cell.length_b   1.000
_cell.length_c   1.000
_cell.angle_alpha   90.00
_cell.angle_beta   90.00
_cell.angle_gamma   90.00
#
_symmetry.space_group_name_H-M   'P 1'
#
loop_
_entity.id
_entity.type
_entity.pdbx_description
1 polymer ?
#
loop_
_entity_poly.entity_id
_entity_poly.type
_entity_poly.pdbx_seq_one_letter_code
_entity_poly.pdbx_strand_id
1 'polypeptide(L)'
;MKSKICDRLGIEFPLVAFTHCRDVVVEVSKAGGMGVLGAAGHSAESLDFELSWIDDRVEGKPYGVDLIAPTSIAITDDTTPKETLGMVPEEHRDFARNILAQHNIDTRDLYQGQVGGGGGFLTKGRANNIIDVAFSHPIKLIANAL
;
A
#
# COMPACT_ATOMS: atom_id res chain seq x y z
N MET A 1 -14.61 19.18 -15.80
CA MET A 1 -13.52 19.68 -16.69
C MET A 1 -13.21 18.57 -17.69
N LYS A 2 -13.29 18.79 -19.02
CA LYS A 2 -13.08 17.68 -19.99
C LYS A 2 -11.59 17.49 -20.29
N SER A 3 -10.98 16.49 -19.65
CA SER A 3 -9.60 16.09 -19.89
C SER A 3 -9.54 14.62 -20.32
N LYS A 4 -8.49 14.23 -21.04
CA LYS A 4 -8.32 12.83 -21.47
C LYS A 4 -8.33 11.82 -20.32
N ILE A 5 -7.87 12.22 -19.13
CA ILE A 5 -7.88 11.35 -17.95
C ILE A 5 -9.29 11.21 -17.37
N CYS A 6 -10.07 12.29 -17.36
CA CYS A 6 -11.49 12.26 -17.00
C CYS A 6 -12.29 11.30 -17.89
N ASP A 7 -12.09 11.39 -19.22
CA ASP A 7 -12.78 10.53 -20.19
C ASP A 7 -12.39 9.05 -20.03
N ARG A 8 -11.09 8.77 -19.80
CA ARG A 8 -10.59 7.39 -19.63
C ARG A 8 -11.07 6.73 -18.33
N LEU A 9 -11.14 7.50 -17.25
CA LEU A 9 -11.46 6.98 -15.91
C LEU A 9 -12.94 7.12 -15.54
N GLY A 10 -13.72 7.87 -16.30
CA GLY A 10 -15.14 8.12 -16.02
C GLY A 10 -15.38 9.08 -14.86
N ILE A 11 -14.49 10.06 -14.65
CA ILE A 11 -14.54 11.04 -13.55
C ILE A 11 -14.77 12.47 -14.05
N GLU A 12 -15.26 13.37 -13.20
CA GLU A 12 -15.61 14.75 -13.55
C GLU A 12 -14.41 15.72 -13.44
N PHE A 13 -13.57 15.48 -12.43
CA PHE A 13 -12.40 16.27 -12.11
C PHE A 13 -11.13 15.42 -12.27
N PRO A 14 -10.02 15.98 -12.78
CA PRO A 14 -8.75 15.26 -12.86
C PRO A 14 -8.09 15.22 -11.46
N LEU A 15 -8.79 14.69 -10.47
CA LEU A 15 -8.38 14.56 -9.08
C LEU A 15 -8.34 13.08 -8.73
N VAL A 16 -7.15 12.61 -8.36
CA VAL A 16 -6.90 11.24 -7.91
C VAL A 16 -6.42 11.31 -6.47
N ALA A 17 -7.19 10.75 -5.54
CA ALA A 17 -6.93 10.85 -4.10
C ALA A 17 -6.48 9.50 -3.54
N PHE A 18 -5.19 9.41 -3.21
CA PHE A 18 -4.62 8.26 -2.51
C PHE A 18 -4.94 8.33 -1.02
N THR A 19 -5.46 7.25 -0.46
CA THR A 19 -5.88 7.20 0.94
C THR A 19 -5.88 5.77 1.46
N HIS A 20 -5.68 5.60 2.77
CA HIS A 20 -5.89 4.32 3.47
C HIS A 20 -7.31 4.21 4.06
N CYS A 21 -8.13 5.24 3.94
CA CYS A 21 -9.48 5.28 4.50
C CYS A 21 -10.52 5.07 3.40
N ARG A 22 -11.24 3.94 3.47
CA ARG A 22 -12.33 3.57 2.56
C ARG A 22 -13.43 4.63 2.45
N ASP A 23 -13.75 5.32 3.54
CA ASP A 23 -14.77 6.38 3.55
C ASP A 23 -14.33 7.55 2.64
N VAL A 24 -13.05 7.92 2.69
CA VAL A 24 -12.49 8.95 1.80
C VAL A 24 -12.52 8.48 0.34
N VAL A 25 -12.27 7.20 0.05
CA VAL A 25 -12.39 6.66 -1.31
C VAL A 25 -13.81 6.89 -1.85
N VAL A 26 -14.82 6.49 -1.07
CA VAL A 26 -16.24 6.63 -1.45
C VAL A 26 -16.60 8.10 -1.68
N GLU A 27 -16.26 8.99 -0.74
CA GLU A 27 -16.65 10.39 -0.84
C GLU A 27 -15.96 11.12 -1.99
N VAL A 28 -14.68 10.82 -2.26
CA VAL A 28 -13.98 11.38 -3.43
C VAL A 28 -14.60 10.90 -4.73
N SER A 29 -14.89 9.59 -4.85
CA SER A 29 -15.51 9.02 -6.04
C SER A 29 -16.92 9.58 -6.29
N LYS A 30 -17.72 9.78 -5.23
CA LYS A 30 -19.04 10.43 -5.31
C LYS A 30 -18.96 11.90 -5.72
N ALA A 31 -17.95 12.62 -5.24
CA ALA A 31 -17.70 14.01 -5.58
C ALA A 31 -17.16 14.21 -7.02
N GLY A 32 -17.00 13.14 -7.80
CA GLY A 32 -16.56 13.20 -9.19
C GLY A 32 -15.04 13.14 -9.38
N GLY A 33 -14.28 12.81 -8.34
CA GLY A 33 -12.87 12.43 -8.43
C GLY A 33 -12.68 10.91 -8.55
N MET A 34 -11.43 10.47 -8.39
CA MET A 34 -11.04 9.05 -8.29
C MET A 34 -10.46 8.79 -6.90
N GLY A 35 -11.22 8.14 -6.01
CA GLY A 35 -10.67 7.60 -4.78
C GLY A 35 -9.80 6.38 -5.07
N VAL A 36 -8.64 6.26 -4.42
CA VAL A 36 -7.71 5.14 -4.59
C VAL A 36 -7.32 4.59 -3.21
N LEU A 37 -7.69 3.33 -2.94
CA LEU A 37 -7.40 2.66 -1.68
C LEU A 37 -5.97 2.11 -1.67
N GLY A 38 -5.16 2.48 -0.69
CA GLY A 38 -3.86 1.87 -0.43
C GLY A 38 -4.02 0.45 0.13
N ALA A 39 -3.60 -0.56 -0.64
CA ALA A 39 -3.67 -1.97 -0.25
C ALA A 39 -2.40 -2.49 0.44
N ALA A 40 -1.38 -1.65 0.61
CA ALA A 40 -0.17 -2.02 1.34
C ALA A 40 -0.50 -2.43 2.78
N GLY A 41 -0.08 -3.63 3.20
CA GLY A 41 -0.36 -4.17 4.53
C GLY A 41 -1.66 -4.95 4.67
N HIS A 42 -2.54 -4.94 3.66
CA HIS A 42 -3.75 -5.77 3.67
C HIS A 42 -3.42 -7.25 3.39
N SER A 43 -4.11 -8.16 4.07
CA SER A 43 -4.29 -9.53 3.58
C SER A 43 -5.33 -9.56 2.46
N ALA A 44 -5.35 -10.62 1.65
CA ALA A 44 -6.37 -10.82 0.61
C ALA A 44 -7.80 -10.74 1.18
N GLU A 45 -8.05 -11.38 2.32
CA GLU A 45 -9.34 -11.33 3.03
C GLU A 45 -9.69 -9.91 3.51
N SER A 46 -8.73 -9.21 4.11
CA SER A 46 -9.00 -7.84 4.57
C SER A 46 -9.22 -6.88 3.40
N LEU A 47 -8.52 -7.06 2.27
CA LEU A 47 -8.69 -6.24 1.09
C LEU A 47 -10.08 -6.48 0.48
N ASP A 48 -10.49 -7.75 0.31
CA ASP A 48 -11.81 -8.12 -0.18
C ASP A 48 -12.93 -7.52 0.68
N PHE A 49 -12.75 -7.53 2.01
CA PHE A 49 -13.66 -6.88 2.94
C PHE A 49 -13.75 -5.35 2.71
N GLU A 50 -12.61 -4.67 2.56
CA GLU A 50 -12.60 -3.23 2.30
C GLU A 50 -13.19 -2.86 0.93
N LEU A 51 -12.87 -3.61 -0.12
CA LEU A 51 -13.35 -3.36 -1.47
C LEU A 51 -14.84 -3.67 -1.59
N SER A 52 -15.32 -4.76 -1.00
CA SER A 52 -16.76 -5.06 -0.88
C SER A 52 -17.51 -3.92 -0.17
N TRP A 53 -16.93 -3.37 0.90
CA TRP A 53 -17.52 -2.25 1.62
C TRP A 53 -17.64 -0.99 0.74
N ILE A 54 -16.62 -0.72 -0.09
CA ILE A 54 -16.61 0.39 -1.05
C ILE A 54 -17.66 0.15 -2.14
N ASP A 55 -17.71 -1.04 -2.73
CA ASP A 55 -18.65 -1.39 -3.80
C ASP A 55 -20.11 -1.11 -3.41
N ASP A 56 -20.49 -1.51 -2.20
CA ASP A 56 -21.83 -1.30 -1.64
C ASP A 56 -22.21 0.19 -1.50
N ARG A 57 -21.21 1.08 -1.42
CA ARG A 57 -21.40 2.49 -1.02
C ARG A 57 -21.01 3.49 -2.09
N VAL A 58 -20.21 3.10 -3.08
CA VAL A 58 -19.68 4.01 -4.12
C VAL A 58 -20.72 4.36 -5.18
N GLU A 59 -21.90 3.74 -5.15
CA GLU A 59 -23.05 4.03 -6.04
C GLU A 59 -22.67 3.91 -7.53
N GLY A 60 -21.81 2.93 -7.84
CA GLY A 60 -21.30 2.68 -9.20
C GLY A 60 -20.30 3.73 -9.71
N LYS A 61 -19.86 4.68 -8.87
CA LYS A 61 -18.80 5.64 -9.22
C LYS A 61 -17.44 4.93 -9.28
N PRO A 62 -16.55 5.34 -10.20
CA PRO A 62 -15.27 4.68 -10.37
C PRO A 62 -14.34 4.94 -9.18
N TYR A 63 -13.57 3.93 -8.81
CA TYR A 63 -12.50 4.02 -7.81
C TYR A 63 -11.34 3.12 -8.22
N GLY A 64 -10.21 3.23 -7.52
CA GLY A 64 -9.01 2.46 -7.78
C GLY A 64 -8.40 1.83 -6.53
N VAL A 65 -7.36 1.04 -6.75
CA VAL A 65 -6.55 0.40 -5.70
C VAL A 65 -5.08 0.67 -5.99
N ASP A 66 -4.32 0.98 -4.95
CA ASP A 66 -2.88 1.16 -4.99
C ASP A 66 -2.19 -0.05 -4.34
N LEU A 67 -1.35 -0.73 -5.12
CA LEU A 67 -0.68 -1.97 -4.77
C LEU A 67 0.83 -1.78 -4.86
N ILE A 68 1.59 -2.52 -4.05
CA ILE A 68 3.06 -2.56 -4.17
C ILE A 68 3.43 -3.88 -4.84
N ALA A 69 3.57 -3.86 -6.17
CA ALA A 69 3.98 -5.03 -6.95
C ALA A 69 5.52 -5.03 -7.07
N PRO A 70 6.24 -5.93 -6.36
CA PRO A 70 7.69 -5.91 -6.36
C PRO A 70 8.26 -6.28 -7.74
N THR A 71 9.20 -5.47 -8.22
CA THR A 71 9.95 -5.71 -9.47
C THR A 71 10.96 -6.86 -9.35
N SER A 72 11.41 -7.16 -8.13
CA SER A 72 12.25 -8.32 -7.83
C SER A 72 11.86 -8.93 -6.48
N ILE A 73 11.84 -10.25 -6.42
CA ILE A 73 11.46 -10.99 -5.22
C ILE A 73 12.75 -11.45 -4.55
N ALA A 74 13.32 -10.60 -3.70
CA ALA A 74 14.48 -10.95 -2.87
C ALA A 74 14.08 -11.72 -1.60
N ILE A 75 12.80 -11.68 -1.23
CA ILE A 75 12.21 -12.23 -0.02
C ILE A 75 11.13 -13.24 -0.44
N THR A 76 11.30 -14.50 -0.03
CA THR A 76 10.32 -15.56 -0.29
C THR A 76 9.30 -15.64 0.85
N ASP A 77 8.23 -16.41 0.63
CA ASP A 77 7.24 -16.71 1.68
C ASP A 77 7.88 -17.37 2.93
N ASP A 78 9.06 -17.97 2.79
CA ASP A 78 9.81 -18.64 3.86
C ASP A 78 10.73 -17.69 4.66
N THR A 79 10.94 -16.45 4.18
CA THR A 79 11.86 -15.52 4.85
C THR A 79 11.21 -14.94 6.11
N THR A 80 11.81 -15.19 7.26
CA THR A 80 11.30 -14.70 8.54
C THR A 80 11.59 -13.21 8.74
N PRO A 81 10.78 -12.48 9.55
CA PRO A 81 11.07 -11.08 9.88
C PRO A 81 12.46 -10.85 10.48
N LYS A 82 13.00 -11.86 11.19
CA LYS A 82 14.35 -11.81 11.77
C LYS A 82 15.43 -11.91 10.70
N GLU A 83 15.24 -12.78 9.70
CA GLU A 83 16.16 -12.90 8.56
C GLU A 83 16.12 -11.62 7.72
N THR A 84 14.94 -11.06 7.46
CA THR A 84 14.80 -9.75 6.77
C THR A 84 15.52 -8.65 7.54
N LEU A 85 15.37 -8.58 8.86
CA LEU A 85 16.09 -7.60 9.68
C LEU A 85 17.62 -7.82 9.62
N GLY A 86 18.05 -9.08 9.53
CA GLY A 86 19.46 -9.45 9.34
C GLY A 86 20.04 -9.01 8.00
N MET A 87 19.21 -8.74 6.98
CA MET A 87 19.69 -8.25 5.66
C MET A 87 20.14 -6.80 5.68
N VAL A 88 19.79 -6.02 6.71
CA VAL A 88 20.24 -4.62 6.84
C VAL A 88 21.73 -4.61 7.22
N PRO A 89 22.62 -4.03 6.40
CA PRO A 89 24.04 -3.96 6.73
C PRO A 89 24.30 -3.10 7.97
N GLU A 90 25.34 -3.44 8.74
CA GLU A 90 25.68 -2.72 9.98
C GLU A 90 26.03 -1.24 9.71
N GLU A 91 26.63 -0.92 8.56
CA GLU A 91 26.94 0.46 8.18
C GLU A 91 25.69 1.37 8.16
N HIS A 92 24.53 0.85 7.75
CA HIS A 92 23.28 1.59 7.78
C HIS A 92 22.74 1.77 9.21
N ARG A 93 22.95 0.78 10.08
CA ARG A 93 22.63 0.89 11.51
C ARG A 93 23.51 1.93 12.19
N ASP A 94 24.80 1.89 11.91
CA ASP A 94 25.78 2.85 12.43
C ASP A 94 25.47 4.27 11.98
N PHE A 95 25.11 4.46 10.71
CA PHE A 95 24.70 5.77 10.19
C PHE A 95 23.55 6.38 10.99
N ALA A 96 22.46 5.64 11.21
CA ALA A 96 21.31 6.12 11.98
C ALA A 96 21.68 6.35 13.47
N ARG A 97 22.46 5.44 14.06
CA ARG A 97 22.98 5.59 15.43
C ARG A 97 23.79 6.87 15.59
N ASN A 98 24.65 7.16 14.61
CA ASN A 98 25.52 8.33 14.63
C ASN A 98 24.75 9.64 14.50
N ILE A 99 23.69 9.71 13.68
CA ILE A 99 22.82 10.90 13.60
C ILE A 99 22.18 11.18 14.96
N LEU A 100 21.61 10.16 15.59
CA LEU A 100 20.97 10.32 16.90
C LEU A 100 21.98 10.75 17.98
N ALA A 101 23.16 10.11 17.99
CA ALA A 101 24.23 10.44 18.92
C ALA A 101 24.75 11.88 18.75
N GLN A 102 24.84 12.39 17.51
CA GLN A 102 25.22 13.79 17.24
C GLN A 102 24.27 14.80 17.88
N HIS A 103 23.01 14.40 18.12
CA HIS A 103 22.00 15.21 18.80
C HIS A 103 21.80 14.81 20.27
N ASN A 104 22.73 14.05 20.87
CA ASN A 104 22.70 13.57 22.26
C ASN A 104 21.46 12.71 22.59
N ILE A 105 20.94 11.96 21.61
CA ILE A 105 19.87 11.00 21.82
C ILE A 105 20.51 9.64 22.18
N ASP A 106 20.04 8.98 23.24
CA ASP A 106 20.53 7.65 23.64
C ASP A 106 20.18 6.60 22.57
N THR A 107 21.14 5.72 22.27
CA THR A 107 21.02 4.73 21.21
C THR A 107 21.32 3.30 21.66
N ARG A 108 21.52 3.05 22.97
CA ARG A 108 22.01 1.75 23.48
C ARG A 108 21.06 0.59 23.21
N ASP A 109 19.77 0.86 23.10
CA ASP A 109 18.69 -0.10 22.88
C ASP A 109 17.96 0.11 21.55
N LEU A 110 18.47 0.99 20.67
CA LEU A 110 17.80 1.43 19.43
C LEU A 110 17.29 0.29 18.54
N TYR A 111 17.99 -0.83 18.53
CA TYR A 111 17.65 -2.03 17.75
C TYR A 111 17.30 -3.25 18.61
N GLN A 112 17.29 -3.12 19.94
CA GLN A 112 16.88 -4.22 20.82
C GLN A 112 15.37 -4.43 20.72
N GLY A 113 14.95 -5.70 20.59
CA GLY A 113 13.53 -6.05 20.52
C GLY A 113 12.83 -5.67 19.20
N GLN A 114 13.56 -5.20 18.19
CA GLN A 114 12.97 -4.98 16.87
C GLN A 114 12.50 -6.31 16.27
N VAL A 115 11.20 -6.39 16.04
CA VAL A 115 10.58 -7.43 15.22
C VAL A 115 10.36 -6.79 13.85
N GLY A 116 11.00 -7.31 12.80
CA GLY A 116 10.84 -6.76 11.45
C GLY A 116 9.36 -6.61 11.09
N GLY A 117 8.98 -5.46 10.54
CA GLY A 117 7.61 -5.21 10.08
C GLY A 117 7.29 -6.04 8.84
N GLY A 118 6.92 -7.31 9.02
CA GLY A 118 6.67 -8.27 7.93
C GLY A 118 5.35 -8.07 7.17
N GLY A 119 4.65 -6.95 7.35
CA GLY A 119 3.31 -6.74 6.80
C GLY A 119 3.28 -6.02 5.45
N GLY A 120 4.29 -5.20 5.13
CA GLY A 120 4.18 -4.24 4.02
C GLY A 120 4.51 -4.80 2.62
N PHE A 121 5.29 -5.87 2.52
CA PHE A 121 5.77 -6.38 1.24
C PHE A 121 4.95 -7.59 0.77
N LEU A 122 4.52 -7.53 -0.49
CA LEU A 122 3.89 -8.66 -1.18
C LEU A 122 4.97 -9.71 -1.51
N THR A 123 4.98 -10.82 -0.80
CA THR A 123 5.71 -12.03 -1.23
C THR A 123 5.02 -12.64 -2.46
N LYS A 124 5.70 -13.51 -3.22
CA LYS A 124 5.17 -14.05 -4.49
C LYS A 124 3.79 -14.71 -4.36
N GLY A 125 3.55 -15.48 -3.28
CA GLY A 125 2.26 -16.10 -3.01
C GLY A 125 1.17 -15.09 -2.62
N ARG A 126 1.53 -14.05 -1.84
CA ARG A 126 0.59 -12.99 -1.43
C ARG A 126 0.25 -12.02 -2.56
N ALA A 127 1.21 -11.73 -3.44
CA ALA A 127 1.03 -10.81 -4.57
C ALA A 127 -0.05 -11.29 -5.54
N ASN A 128 -0.02 -12.57 -5.92
CA ASN A 128 -1.02 -13.16 -6.81
C ASN A 128 -2.43 -13.08 -6.20
N ASN A 129 -2.57 -13.47 -4.93
CA ASN A 129 -3.88 -13.46 -4.26
C ASN A 129 -4.47 -12.04 -4.13
N ILE A 130 -3.64 -11.03 -3.88
CA ILE A 130 -4.10 -9.65 -3.70
C ILE A 130 -4.49 -9.01 -5.04
N ILE A 131 -3.74 -9.29 -6.12
CA ILE A 131 -4.10 -8.84 -7.46
C ILE A 131 -5.41 -9.49 -7.93
N ASP A 132 -5.58 -10.79 -7.68
CA ASP A 132 -6.81 -11.52 -8.03
C ASP A 132 -8.03 -10.94 -7.30
N VAL A 133 -7.90 -10.62 -6.00
CA VAL A 133 -8.94 -9.91 -5.24
C VAL A 133 -9.20 -8.53 -5.84
N ALA A 134 -8.17 -7.71 -6.08
CA ALA A 134 -8.38 -6.39 -6.66
C ALA A 134 -9.15 -6.45 -8.01
N PHE A 135 -8.86 -7.45 -8.85
CA PHE A 135 -9.56 -7.65 -10.12
C PHE A 135 -10.95 -8.27 -10.01
N SER A 136 -11.32 -8.92 -8.90
CA SER A 136 -12.70 -9.38 -8.69
C SER A 136 -13.67 -8.24 -8.39
N HIS A 137 -13.16 -7.06 -8.02
CA HIS A 137 -13.95 -5.85 -7.79
C HIS A 137 -14.02 -4.94 -9.04
N PRO A 138 -15.06 -4.09 -9.17
CA PRO A 138 -15.28 -3.21 -10.32
C PRO A 138 -14.35 -1.98 -10.37
N ILE A 139 -13.07 -2.14 -9.99
CA ILE A 139 -12.06 -1.09 -9.97
C ILE A 139 -11.77 -0.57 -11.38
N LYS A 140 -11.42 0.72 -11.51
CA LYS A 140 -11.06 1.37 -12.78
C LYS A 140 -9.58 1.71 -12.92
N LEU A 141 -8.82 1.60 -11.84
CA LEU A 141 -7.41 1.94 -11.78
C LEU A 141 -6.69 1.02 -10.82
N ILE A 142 -5.57 0.45 -11.28
CA ILE A 142 -4.51 -0.03 -10.40
C ILE A 142 -3.36 0.96 -10.47
N ALA A 143 -2.98 1.51 -9.32
CA ALA A 143 -1.70 2.18 -9.14
C ALA A 143 -0.68 1.17 -8.61
N ASN A 144 0.55 1.27 -9.11
CA ASN A 144 1.68 0.52 -8.56
C ASN A 144 2.63 1.50 -7.86
N ALA A 145 2.69 1.45 -6.54
CA ALA A 145 3.63 2.24 -5.76
C ALA A 145 4.98 1.49 -5.65
N LEU A 146 5.88 1.79 -6.60
CA LEU A 146 7.33 1.48 -6.68
C LEU A 146 7.78 0.01 -6.51
#